data_AF-A0A971MJ64-F1
#
_entry.id   AF-A0A971MJ64-F1
#
_cell.length_a   1.000
_cell.length_b   1.000
_cell.length_c   1.000
_cell.angle_alpha   90.00
_cell.angle_beta   90.00
_cell.angle_gamma   90.00
#
_symmetry.space_group_name_H-M   'P 1'
#
loop_
_entity.id
_entity.type
_entity.pdbx_description
1 polymer ?
#
loop_
_entity_poly.entity_id
_entity_poly.type
_entity_poly.pdbx_seq_one_letter_code
_entity_poly.pdbx_strand_id
1 'polypeptide(L)' 'MADPYLKLVIPGNDFTLEISEKSPGILLLEMIPNENVKQDGGYVEVQSSVLLEMLSKIVGKRPIL' A
#
# COMPACT_ATOMS: atom_id res chain seq x y z
N MET A 1 -1.27 2.92 -20.89
CA MET A 1 -1.87 3.65 -19.75
C MET A 1 -1.36 2.93 -18.52
N ALA A 2 -0.74 3.63 -17.56
CA ALA A 2 -0.33 3.00 -16.31
C ALA A 2 -1.58 2.73 -15.47
N ASP A 3 -1.68 1.54 -14.90
CA ASP A 3 -2.78 1.21 -13.98
C ASP A 3 -2.78 2.21 -12.82
N PRO A 4 -3.96 2.67 -12.37
CA PRO A 4 -4.04 3.59 -11.24
C PRO A 4 -3.47 2.90 -9.99
N TYR A 5 -2.42 3.49 -9.42
CA TYR A 5 -1.81 3.02 -8.18
C TYR A 5 -1.62 4.21 -7.21
N LEU A 6 -1.67 3.91 -5.92
CA LEU A 6 -1.43 4.85 -4.83
C LEU A 6 0.00 4.66 -4.31
N LYS A 7 0.78 5.72 -4.29
CA LYS A 7 2.16 5.70 -3.78
C LYS A 7 2.25 6.41 -2.44
N LEU A 8 2.61 5.70 -1.38
CA LEU A 8 2.90 6.27 -0.06
C LEU A 8 4.41 6.38 0.15
N VAL A 9 4.91 7.60 0.00
CA VAL A 9 6.29 7.95 0.39
C VAL A 9 6.28 8.37 1.85
N ILE A 10 6.97 7.62 2.71
CA ILE A 10 7.13 7.95 4.13
C ILE A 10 8.48 8.65 4.29
N PRO A 11 8.53 9.95 4.65
CA PRO A 11 9.79 10.68 4.82
C PRO A 11 10.69 10.00 5.87
N GLY A 12 11.95 9.78 5.53
CA GLY A 12 12.92 9.11 6.41
C GLY A 12 12.81 7.58 6.45
N ASN A 13 11.94 6.97 5.64
CA ASN A 13 11.92 5.53 5.40
C ASN A 13 12.72 5.21 4.12
N ASP A 14 13.41 4.08 4.11
CA ASP A 14 14.18 3.60 2.96
C ASP A 14 13.29 2.95 1.88
N PHE A 15 12.01 2.77 2.18
CA PHE A 15 11.03 2.13 1.30
C PHE A 15 9.83 3.04 1.02
N THR A 16 9.27 2.89 -0.16
CA THR A 16 7.97 3.39 -0.57
C THR A 16 6.99 2.23 -0.66
N LEU A 17 5.77 2.43 -0.16
CA LEU A 17 4.68 1.49 -0.36
C LEU A 17 3.88 1.88 -1.61
N GLU A 18 3.82 1.01 -2.59
CA GLU A 18 2.95 1.15 -3.77
C GLU A 18 1.75 0.22 -3.62
N ILE A 19 0.54 0.75 -3.82
CA ILE A 19 -0.72 0.02 -3.69
C ILE A 19 -1.45 0.07 -5.03
N SER A 20 -1.67 -1.08 -5.64
CA SER A 20 -2.39 -1.22 -6.91
C SER A 20 -3.55 -2.21 -6.79
N GLU A 21 -4.54 -2.12 -7.68
CA GLU A 21 -5.62 -3.10 -7.75
C GLU A 21 -5.22 -4.19 -8.76
N LYS A 22 -5.04 -5.43 -8.29
CA LYS A 22 -4.69 -6.58 -9.14
C LYS A 22 -5.93 -7.17 -9.81
N SER A 23 -7.04 -7.19 -9.08
CA SER A 23 -8.36 -7.60 -9.54
C SER A 23 -9.42 -6.95 -8.65
N PRO A 24 -10.70 -6.91 -9.06
CA PRO A 24 -11.74 -6.21 -8.32
C PRO A 24 -11.76 -6.58 -6.82
N GLY A 25 -11.42 -5.61 -5.97
CA GLY A 25 -11.39 -5.77 -4.52
C GLY A 25 -10.13 -6.43 -3.94
N ILE A 26 -9.18 -6.87 -4.77
CA ILE A 26 -7.86 -7.40 -4.34
C ILE A 26 -6.79 -6.35 -4.61
N LEU A 27 -6.18 -5.88 -3.52
CA LEU A 27 -5.09 -4.91 -3.55
C LEU A 27 -3.75 -5.65 -3.48
N LEU A 28 -2.81 -5.22 -4.32
CA LEU A 28 -1.41 -5.61 -4.25
C LEU A 28 -0.64 -4.46 -3.59
N LEU A 29 0.05 -4.78 -2.49
CA LEU A 29 0.87 -3.84 -1.73
C LEU A 29 2.33 -4.25 -1.91
N GLU A 30 3.13 -3.40 -2.54
CA GLU A 30 4.53 -3.65 -2.86
C GLU A 30 5.43 -2.67 -2.11
N MET A 31 6.45 -3.18 -1.43
CA MET A 31 7.51 -2.36 -0.82
C MET A 31 8.63 -2.17 -1.82
N ILE A 32 8.76 -0.96 -2.33
CA ILE A 32 9.78 -0.59 -3.31
C ILE A 32 10.89 0.18 -2.59
N PRO A 33 12.16 -0.27 -2.65
CA PRO A 33 13.27 0.48 -2.08
C PRO A 33 13.43 1.82 -2.80
N ASN A 34 13.66 2.90 -2.03
CA ASN A 34 13.80 4.26 -2.56
C ASN A 34 15.12 4.46 -3.32
N GLU A 35 16.15 3.68 -2.95
CA GLU A 35 17.44 3.66 -3.61
C GLU A 35 17.60 2.40 -4.47
N ASN A 36 18.49 2.47 -5.47
CA ASN A 36 18.85 1.35 -6.36
C ASN A 36 19.63 0.22 -5.66
N VAL A 37 19.35 -0.03 -4.39
CA VAL A 37 19.84 -1.18 -3.67
C VAL A 37 19.08 -2.39 -4.19
N LYS A 38 19.79 -3.41 -4.69
CA LYS A 38 19.21 -4.69 -5.10
C LYS A 38 18.71 -5.47 -3.87
N GLN A 39 17.69 -4.96 -3.20
CA GLN A 39 16.91 -5.71 -2.23
C GLN A 39 15.63 -6.15 -2.91
N ASP A 40 15.34 -7.44 -2.86
CA ASP A 40 14.05 -7.96 -3.30
C ASP A 40 12.97 -7.34 -2.41
N GLY A 41 12.20 -6.41 -2.99
CA GLY A 41 11.02 -5.86 -2.34
C GLY A 41 10.01 -6.97 -2.06
N GLY A 42 9.42 -6.97 -0.87
CA GLY A 42 8.31 -7.86 -0.54
C GLY A 42 7.00 -7.33 -1.08
N TYR A 43 6.08 -8.24 -1.44
CA TYR A 43 4.71 -7.89 -1.77
C TYR A 43 3.71 -8.70 -0.94
N VAL A 44 2.53 -8.14 -0.74
CA VAL A 44 1.39 -8.84 -0.13
C VAL A 44 0.11 -8.52 -0.89
N GLU A 45 -0.71 -9.55 -1.09
CA GLU A 45 -2.06 -9.39 -1.63
C GLU A 45 -3.06 -9.37 -0.48
N VAL A 46 -3.92 -8.36 -0.45
CA VAL A 46 -4.92 -8.17 0.60
C VAL A 46 -6.28 -7.86 0.00
N GLN A 47 -7.33 -8.42 0.60
CA GLN A 47 -8.69 -7.99 0.31
C GLN A 47 -8.88 -6.54 0.79
N SER A 48 -9.42 -5.69 -0.07
CA SER A 48 -9.71 -4.27 0.23
C SER A 48 -10.52 -4.10 1.51
N SER A 49 -11.48 -4.98 1.78
CA SER A 49 -12.28 -5.01 3.01
C SER A 49 -11.42 -5.20 4.26
N VAL A 50 -10.41 -6.07 4.20
CA VAL A 50 -9.48 -6.34 5.31
C VAL A 50 -8.59 -5.13 5.57
N LEU A 51 -8.05 -4.50 4.51
CA LEU A 51 -7.25 -3.28 4.64
C LEU A 51 -8.06 -2.15 5.30
N LEU A 52 -9.30 -1.94 4.85
CA LEU A 52 -10.21 -0.94 5.42
C LEU A 52 -10.53 -1.25 6.89
N GLU A 53 -10.77 -2.51 7.24
CA GLU A 53 -10.97 -2.92 8.63
C GLU A 53 -9.74 -2.60 9.50
N MET A 54 -8.54 -2.91 9.03
CA MET A 54 -7.29 -2.60 9.74
C MET A 54 -7.10 -1.09 9.91
N LEU A 55 -7.28 -0.31 8.85
CA LEU A 55 -7.19 1.15 8.90
C LEU A 55 -8.21 1.76 9.88
N SER A 56 -9.43 1.22 9.92
CA SER A 56 -10.46 1.68 10.86
C SER A 56 -10.06 1.50 12.33
N LYS A 57 -9.30 0.43 12.64
CA LYS A 57 -8.76 0.14 13.98
C LYS A 57 -7.57 1.04 14.33
N ILE A 58 -6.70 1.33 13.35
CA ILE A 58 -5.45 2.07 13.56
C ILE A 58 -5.68 3.59 13.58
N VAL A 59 -6.44 4.13 12.63
CA VAL A 59 -6.66 5.58 12.47
C VAL A 59 -7.67 6.11 13.50
N GLY A 60 -8.36 5.22 14.22
CA GLY A 60 -9.24 5.55 15.34
C GLY A 60 -10.39 6.45 14.91
N LYS A 61 -11.47 5.86 14.36
CA LYS A 61 -12.80 6.47 14.13
C LYS A 61 -12.81 8.01 14.03
N ARG A 62 -12.06 8.62 13.10
CA ARG A 62 -12.46 9.94 12.59
C ARG A 62 -13.39 9.66 11.43
N PRO A 63 -14.70 9.97 11.54
CA PRO A 63 -15.60 9.78 10.44
C PRO A 63 -15.07 10.56 9.24
N ILE A 64 -14.87 9.86 8.13
CA ILE A 64 -14.72 10.49 6.82
C ILE A 64 -16.14 10.93 6.46
N LEU A 65 -16.51 12.13 6.90
CA LEU A 65 -17.70 12.85 6.46
C LEU A 65 -17.30 13.77 5.30
#